data_AF-A0A833G663-F1
#
_entry.id   AF-A0A833G663-F1
#
_cell.length_a   1.000
_cell.length_b   1.000
_cell.length_c   1.000
_cell.angle_alpha   90.00
_cell.angle_beta   90.00
_cell.angle_gamma   90.00
#
_symmetry.space_group_name_H-M   'P 1'
#
loop_
_entity.id
_entity.type
_entity.pdbx_description
1 polymer ?
#
loop_
_entity_poly.entity_id
_entity_poly.type
_entity_poly.pdbx_seq_one_letter_code
_entity_poly.pdbx_strand_id
1 'polypeptide(L)'
;GSDKLRAAASAGDPAAAFEIGTRFAEGRGVAPDLVVAAKWYQRAAGDGLAVAQYRLGSLYERGQGVDRNPAKAVEWYQRAADQGNVGAMHNLAVLMSEGVDGPPDHAKALEWFLAAGSYGVKDSQYNLGVIYARGLGPAQDLLESYKWFAVAAAQGDADAAGRRDEVAGMLDADQLAKARALVQAWRVKPPLPEANGVKAPDGGWDGVTDAIGEADRMALVKKIQTLLVEKGYDPGPTDGIAGPKTREAARAFQRAIGAADTGEIDRRLATALADGSA
;
A
#
# COMPACT_ATOMS: atom_id res chain seq x y z
N GLY A 1 12.11 -17.49 9.31
CA GLY A 1 10.89 -16.77 8.87
C GLY A 1 9.69 -17.20 9.68
N SER A 2 9.20 -16.33 10.58
CA SER A 2 8.60 -16.65 11.89
C SER A 2 7.44 -17.65 11.97
N ASP A 3 7.69 -18.75 12.68
CA ASP A 3 6.66 -19.74 13.05
C ASP A 3 5.51 -19.11 13.84
N LYS A 4 5.78 -18.04 14.59
CA LYS A 4 4.75 -17.26 15.29
C LYS A 4 3.75 -16.61 14.33
N LEU A 5 4.20 -15.96 13.27
CA LEU A 5 3.31 -15.34 12.29
C LEU A 5 2.49 -16.39 11.55
N ARG A 6 3.12 -17.53 11.18
CA ARG A 6 2.38 -18.66 10.58
C ARG A 6 1.39 -19.27 11.55
N ALA A 7 1.73 -19.44 12.82
CA ALA A 7 0.84 -19.96 13.84
C ALA A 7 -0.36 -19.03 14.08
N ALA A 8 -0.13 -17.71 14.17
CA ALA A 8 -1.19 -16.71 14.29
C ALA A 8 -2.12 -16.75 13.08
N ALA A 9 -1.56 -16.73 11.87
CA ALA A 9 -2.35 -16.83 10.65
C ALA A 9 -3.14 -18.15 10.61
N SER A 10 -2.52 -19.30 10.96
CA SER A 10 -3.19 -20.59 11.07
C SER A 10 -4.32 -20.59 12.10
N ALA A 11 -4.16 -19.88 13.22
CA ALA A 11 -5.17 -19.69 14.25
C ALA A 11 -6.31 -18.72 13.84
N GLY A 12 -6.27 -18.16 12.64
CA GLY A 12 -7.33 -17.28 12.12
C GLY A 12 -7.11 -15.80 12.37
N ASP A 13 -5.87 -15.36 12.68
CA ASP A 13 -5.56 -13.94 12.74
C ASP A 13 -5.48 -13.32 11.32
N PRO A 14 -6.42 -12.43 10.94
CA PRO A 14 -6.42 -11.83 9.62
C PRO A 14 -5.27 -10.85 9.40
N ALA A 15 -4.76 -10.19 10.45
CA ALA A 15 -3.61 -9.32 10.36
C ALA A 15 -2.35 -10.12 10.03
N ALA A 16 -2.19 -11.30 10.64
CA ALA A 16 -1.10 -12.21 10.34
C ALA A 16 -1.20 -12.78 8.92
N ALA A 17 -2.39 -13.21 8.49
CA ALA A 17 -2.61 -13.65 7.11
C ALA A 17 -2.29 -12.53 6.10
N PHE A 18 -2.77 -11.31 6.33
CA PHE A 18 -2.46 -10.16 5.50
C PHE A 18 -0.97 -9.88 5.42
N GLU A 19 -0.27 -9.89 6.56
CA GLU A 19 1.15 -9.59 6.62
C GLU A 19 2.01 -10.67 5.93
N ILE A 20 1.60 -11.95 5.97
CA ILE A 20 2.22 -12.99 5.14
C ILE A 20 1.98 -12.71 3.65
N GLY A 21 0.74 -12.36 3.27
CA GLY A 21 0.40 -12.02 1.89
C GLY A 21 1.24 -10.85 1.35
N THR A 22 1.40 -9.80 2.15
CA THR A 22 2.22 -8.63 1.82
C THR A 22 3.69 -8.99 1.61
N ARG A 23 4.25 -9.88 2.43
CA ARG A 23 5.63 -10.34 2.22
C ARG A 23 5.83 -11.07 0.91
N PHE A 24 4.89 -11.94 0.53
CA PHE A 24 4.92 -12.59 -0.78
C PHE A 24 4.69 -11.60 -1.93
N ALA A 25 3.84 -10.59 -1.76
CA ALA A 25 3.63 -9.58 -2.79
C ALA A 25 4.87 -8.71 -3.03
N GLU A 26 5.61 -8.38 -1.97
CA GLU A 26 6.74 -7.44 -2.00
C GLU A 26 8.12 -8.13 -2.02
N GLY A 27 8.18 -9.45 -1.87
CA GLY A 27 9.45 -10.17 -1.73
C GLY A 27 10.18 -9.93 -0.42
N ARG A 28 9.48 -9.50 0.64
CA ARG A 28 10.09 -9.19 1.94
C ARG A 28 10.40 -10.47 2.70
N GLY A 29 11.63 -10.97 2.55
CA GLY A 29 12.13 -12.18 3.23
C GLY A 29 11.78 -13.49 2.53
N VAL A 30 10.81 -13.48 1.61
CA VAL A 30 10.44 -14.60 0.73
C VAL A 30 10.68 -14.22 -0.73
N ALA A 31 10.80 -15.21 -1.61
CA ALA A 31 10.70 -14.94 -3.04
C ALA A 31 9.32 -14.34 -3.35
N PRO A 32 9.23 -13.26 -4.16
CA PRO A 32 7.95 -12.70 -4.56
C PRO A 32 7.05 -13.75 -5.25
N ASP A 33 5.79 -13.82 -4.83
CA ASP A 33 4.80 -14.70 -5.42
C ASP A 33 3.39 -14.12 -5.22
N LEU A 34 2.83 -13.52 -6.28
CA LEU A 34 1.51 -12.89 -6.23
C LEU A 34 0.36 -13.91 -6.15
N VAL A 35 0.56 -15.16 -6.59
CA VAL A 35 -0.45 -16.22 -6.47
C VAL A 35 -0.57 -16.64 -5.00
N VAL A 36 0.56 -16.77 -4.30
CA VAL A 36 0.57 -17.05 -2.87
C VAL A 36 0.05 -15.84 -2.08
N ALA A 37 0.44 -14.62 -2.45
CA ALA A 37 -0.09 -13.40 -1.83
C ALA A 37 -1.62 -13.31 -1.94
N ALA A 38 -2.17 -13.58 -3.12
CA ALA A 38 -3.61 -13.56 -3.34
C ALA A 38 -4.37 -14.53 -2.42
N LYS A 39 -3.85 -15.75 -2.22
CA LYS A 39 -4.46 -16.74 -1.30
C LYS A 39 -4.49 -16.23 0.14
N TRP A 40 -3.41 -15.61 0.59
CA TRP A 40 -3.33 -15.04 1.94
C TRP A 40 -4.22 -13.81 2.11
N TYR A 41 -4.26 -12.92 1.13
CA TYR A 41 -5.21 -11.81 1.12
C TYR A 41 -6.65 -12.29 1.09
N GLN A 42 -6.97 -13.34 0.33
CA GLN A 42 -8.32 -13.92 0.30
C GLN A 42 -8.75 -14.44 1.67
N ARG A 43 -7.85 -15.07 2.42
CA ARG A 43 -8.12 -15.47 3.80
C ARG A 43 -8.42 -14.26 4.69
N ALA A 44 -7.50 -13.31 4.76
CA ALA A 44 -7.66 -12.11 5.58
C ALA A 44 -8.88 -11.26 5.20
N ALA A 45 -9.19 -11.16 3.90
CA ALA A 45 -10.34 -10.45 3.37
C ALA A 45 -11.66 -11.15 3.70
N GLY A 46 -11.67 -12.49 3.70
CA GLY A 46 -12.79 -13.32 4.12
C GLY A 46 -13.13 -13.15 5.60
N ASP A 47 -12.12 -12.90 6.43
CA ASP A 47 -12.24 -12.59 7.86
C ASP A 47 -12.55 -11.10 8.12
N GLY A 48 -12.81 -10.31 7.08
CA GLY A 48 -13.32 -8.94 7.19
C GLY A 48 -12.28 -7.83 7.14
N LEU A 49 -10.98 -8.13 7.03
CA LEU A 49 -9.94 -7.10 7.09
C LEU A 49 -9.97 -6.18 5.86
N ALA A 50 -10.39 -4.91 6.04
CA ALA A 50 -10.63 -3.95 4.96
C ALA A 50 -9.42 -3.74 4.03
N VAL A 51 -8.21 -3.64 4.56
CA VAL A 51 -6.99 -3.48 3.73
C VAL A 51 -6.69 -4.73 2.90
N ALA A 52 -7.02 -5.93 3.39
CA ALA A 52 -6.87 -7.17 2.63
C ALA A 52 -7.91 -7.24 1.50
N GLN A 53 -9.15 -6.83 1.79
CA GLN A 53 -10.21 -6.69 0.78
C GLN A 53 -9.79 -5.71 -0.32
N TYR A 54 -9.24 -4.55 0.04
CA TYR A 54 -8.68 -3.59 -0.92
C TYR A 54 -7.54 -4.20 -1.75
N ARG A 55 -6.55 -4.86 -1.14
CA ARG A 55 -5.45 -5.49 -1.87
C ARG A 55 -5.95 -6.58 -2.82
N LEU A 56 -6.89 -7.40 -2.38
CA LEU A 56 -7.47 -8.46 -3.19
C LEU A 56 -8.28 -7.91 -4.36
N GLY A 57 -9.07 -6.85 -4.15
CA GLY A 57 -9.75 -6.14 -5.23
C GLY A 57 -8.77 -5.67 -6.30
N SER A 58 -7.63 -5.10 -5.88
CA SER A 58 -6.58 -4.64 -6.81
C SER A 58 -5.89 -5.75 -7.58
N LEU A 59 -5.76 -6.95 -7.00
CA LEU A 59 -5.24 -8.11 -7.71
C LEU A 59 -6.23 -8.58 -8.78
N TYR A 60 -7.52 -8.63 -8.46
CA TYR A 60 -8.58 -8.99 -9.43
C TYR A 60 -8.73 -7.96 -10.55
N GLU A 61 -8.66 -6.66 -10.25
CA GLU A 61 -8.72 -5.58 -11.24
C GLU A 61 -7.62 -5.71 -12.29
N ARG A 62 -6.39 -6.00 -11.83
CA ARG A 62 -5.17 -6.05 -12.65
C ARG A 62 -4.84 -7.44 -13.19
N GLY A 63 -5.50 -8.50 -12.73
CA GLY A 63 -5.18 -9.88 -13.09
C GLY A 63 -3.82 -10.34 -12.58
N GLN A 64 -3.43 -9.91 -11.38
CA GLN A 64 -2.12 -10.17 -10.79
C GLN A 64 -2.20 -11.26 -9.74
N GLY A 65 -1.61 -12.43 -10.00
CA GLY A 65 -1.69 -13.59 -9.09
C GLY A 65 -3.07 -14.27 -9.03
N VAL A 66 -4.06 -13.72 -9.72
CA VAL A 66 -5.41 -14.24 -9.95
C VAL A 66 -5.84 -13.89 -11.38
N ASP A 67 -6.79 -14.62 -11.93
CA ASP A 67 -7.40 -14.24 -13.21
C ASP A 67 -8.08 -12.88 -13.09
N ARG A 68 -7.87 -12.02 -14.10
CA ARG A 68 -8.46 -10.68 -14.13
C ARG A 68 -9.97 -10.77 -14.06
N ASN A 69 -10.57 -10.16 -13.05
CA ASN A 69 -12.01 -10.11 -12.85
C ASN A 69 -12.42 -8.77 -12.21
N PRO A 70 -12.69 -7.75 -13.03
CA PRO A 70 -13.04 -6.42 -12.54
C PRO A 70 -14.36 -6.38 -11.74
N ALA A 71 -15.35 -7.25 -12.03
CA ALA A 71 -16.57 -7.34 -11.23
C ALA A 71 -16.29 -7.82 -9.80
N LYS A 72 -15.43 -8.84 -9.63
CA LYS A 72 -14.94 -9.23 -8.29
C LYS A 72 -14.15 -8.12 -7.62
N ALA A 73 -13.43 -7.30 -8.38
CA ALA A 73 -12.74 -6.14 -7.81
C ALA A 73 -13.74 -5.14 -7.22
N VAL A 74 -14.84 -4.84 -7.94
CA VAL A 74 -15.95 -4.01 -7.43
C VAL A 74 -16.51 -4.58 -6.13
N GLU A 75 -16.80 -5.88 -6.06
CA GLU A 75 -17.29 -6.52 -4.83
C GLU A 75 -16.35 -6.34 -3.63
N TRP A 76 -15.05 -6.58 -3.83
CA TRP A 76 -14.06 -6.45 -2.76
C TRP A 76 -13.79 -5.00 -2.37
N TYR A 77 -13.75 -4.09 -3.34
CA TYR A 77 -13.62 -2.66 -3.06
C TYR A 77 -14.84 -2.10 -2.33
N GLN A 78 -16.05 -2.53 -2.69
CA GLN A 78 -17.26 -2.13 -1.97
C GLN A 78 -17.17 -2.50 -0.49
N ARG A 79 -16.83 -3.76 -0.18
CA ARG A 79 -16.68 -4.22 1.21
C ARG A 79 -15.62 -3.44 2.00
N ALA A 80 -14.51 -3.09 1.35
CA ALA A 80 -13.45 -2.31 1.98
C ALA A 80 -13.85 -0.83 2.16
N ALA A 81 -14.51 -0.24 1.16
CA ALA A 81 -14.99 1.13 1.17
C ALA A 81 -16.06 1.36 2.24
N ASP A 82 -16.99 0.41 2.40
CA ASP A 82 -18.03 0.43 3.45
C ASP A 82 -17.42 0.44 4.87
N GLN A 83 -16.20 -0.09 5.02
CA GLN A 83 -15.45 -0.07 6.28
C GLN A 83 -14.58 1.18 6.46
N GLY A 84 -14.50 2.06 5.46
CA GLY A 84 -13.67 3.26 5.54
C GLY A 84 -12.31 3.16 4.84
N ASN A 85 -12.05 2.12 4.03
CA ASN A 85 -10.80 2.04 3.28
C ASN A 85 -10.81 3.07 2.14
N VAL A 86 -9.95 4.08 2.27
CA VAL A 86 -9.91 5.28 1.43
C VAL A 86 -9.43 4.96 0.00
N GLY A 87 -8.48 4.04 -0.14
CA GLY A 87 -8.03 3.55 -1.45
C GLY A 87 -9.13 2.80 -2.19
N ALA A 88 -9.89 1.96 -1.47
CA ALA A 88 -11.01 1.24 -2.05
C ALA A 88 -12.14 2.17 -2.49
N MET A 89 -12.46 3.22 -1.71
CA MET A 89 -13.44 4.24 -2.11
C MET A 89 -13.07 4.87 -3.46
N HIS A 90 -11.81 5.24 -3.65
CA HIS A 90 -11.33 5.81 -4.92
C HIS A 90 -11.47 4.80 -6.07
N ASN A 91 -10.92 3.59 -5.93
CA ASN A 91 -10.92 2.60 -7.01
C ASN A 91 -12.34 2.17 -7.36
N LEU A 92 -13.22 2.03 -6.37
CA LEU A 92 -14.63 1.74 -6.59
C LEU A 92 -15.32 2.83 -7.41
N ALA A 93 -15.08 4.10 -7.08
CA ALA A 93 -15.63 5.24 -7.81
C ALA A 93 -15.18 5.24 -9.28
N VAL A 94 -13.91 4.94 -9.54
CA VAL A 94 -13.36 4.81 -10.90
C VAL A 94 -14.08 3.71 -11.67
N LEU A 95 -14.16 2.49 -11.13
CA LEU A 95 -14.79 1.36 -11.82
C LEU A 95 -16.29 1.59 -12.07
N MET A 96 -17.00 2.24 -11.15
CA MET A 96 -18.40 2.64 -11.34
C MET A 96 -18.55 3.69 -12.45
N SER A 97 -17.64 4.65 -12.53
CA SER A 97 -17.64 5.66 -13.59
C SER A 97 -17.27 5.09 -14.96
N GLU A 98 -16.58 3.96 -15.01
CA GLU A 98 -16.22 3.27 -16.25
C GLU A 98 -17.30 2.30 -16.73
N GLY A 99 -18.25 1.92 -15.87
CA GLY A 99 -19.27 0.91 -16.21
C GLY A 99 -18.68 -0.49 -16.33
N VAL A 100 -17.86 -0.88 -15.37
CA VAL A 100 -17.14 -2.16 -15.40
C VAL A 100 -18.04 -3.37 -15.10
N ASP A 101 -19.12 -3.16 -14.34
CA ASP A 101 -20.11 -4.19 -13.97
C ASP A 101 -21.54 -3.73 -14.32
N GLY A 102 -21.70 -3.22 -15.53
CA GLY A 102 -22.95 -2.62 -16.03
C GLY A 102 -22.71 -1.24 -16.65
N PRO A 103 -23.76 -0.49 -17.00
CA PRO A 103 -23.59 0.89 -17.50
C PRO A 103 -22.88 1.78 -16.45
N PRO A 104 -22.12 2.80 -16.87
CA PRO A 104 -21.54 3.79 -15.96
C PRO A 104 -22.57 4.39 -15.01
N ASP A 105 -22.26 4.42 -13.72
CA ASP A 105 -23.09 5.02 -12.67
C ASP A 105 -22.34 6.20 -12.04
N HIS A 106 -22.38 7.34 -12.73
CA HIS A 106 -21.66 8.54 -12.29
C HIS A 106 -22.22 9.14 -11.00
N ALA A 107 -23.49 8.86 -10.66
CA ALA A 107 -24.08 9.32 -9.41
C ALA A 107 -23.47 8.59 -8.21
N LYS A 108 -23.36 7.25 -8.26
CA LYS A 108 -22.67 6.49 -7.21
C LYS A 108 -21.17 6.73 -7.22
N ALA A 109 -20.56 6.88 -8.39
CA ALA A 109 -19.16 7.26 -8.47
C ALA A 109 -18.89 8.59 -7.76
N LEU A 110 -19.77 9.59 -7.93
CA LEU A 110 -19.69 10.87 -7.23
C LEU A 110 -19.72 10.69 -5.70
N GLU A 111 -20.60 9.85 -5.16
CA GLU A 111 -20.67 9.58 -3.71
C GLU A 111 -19.33 9.06 -3.18
N TRP A 112 -18.74 8.07 -3.87
CA TRP A 112 -17.47 7.48 -3.46
C TRP A 112 -16.26 8.39 -3.70
N PHE A 113 -16.27 9.18 -4.78
CA PHE A 113 -15.25 10.21 -4.99
C PHE A 113 -15.32 11.29 -3.91
N LEU A 114 -16.52 11.74 -3.50
CA LEU A 114 -16.69 12.69 -2.39
C LEU A 114 -16.16 12.09 -1.08
N ALA A 115 -16.46 10.82 -0.81
CA ALA A 115 -15.95 10.11 0.36
C ALA A 115 -14.41 10.11 0.37
N ALA A 116 -13.77 9.57 -0.67
CA ALA A 116 -12.31 9.51 -0.79
C ALA A 116 -11.65 10.91 -0.79
N GLY A 117 -12.21 11.85 -1.55
CA GLY A 117 -11.72 13.23 -1.65
C GLY A 117 -11.80 13.98 -0.33
N SER A 118 -12.78 13.66 0.53
CA SER A 118 -12.88 14.22 1.89
C SER A 118 -11.73 13.77 2.81
N TYR A 119 -11.11 12.62 2.54
CA TYR A 119 -9.90 12.13 3.22
C TYR A 119 -8.60 12.55 2.52
N GLY A 120 -8.67 13.45 1.53
CA GLY A 120 -7.47 14.00 0.90
C GLY A 120 -6.94 13.20 -0.28
N VAL A 121 -7.71 12.26 -0.85
CA VAL A 121 -7.26 11.55 -2.07
C VAL A 121 -7.26 12.53 -3.24
N LYS A 122 -6.07 13.02 -3.58
CA LYS A 122 -5.82 14.01 -4.65
C LYS A 122 -6.49 13.63 -5.97
N ASP A 123 -6.36 12.37 -6.41
CA ASP A 123 -6.94 11.93 -7.69
C ASP A 123 -8.48 11.90 -7.65
N SER A 124 -9.08 11.56 -6.50
CA SER A 124 -10.53 11.70 -6.32
C SER A 124 -10.97 13.16 -6.38
N GLN A 125 -10.21 14.07 -5.78
CA GLN A 125 -10.51 15.51 -5.83
C GLN A 125 -10.40 16.04 -7.25
N TYR A 126 -9.40 15.62 -8.03
CA TYR A 126 -9.34 15.95 -9.46
C TYR A 126 -10.59 15.44 -10.20
N ASN A 127 -10.98 14.17 -9.98
CA ASN A 127 -12.15 13.58 -10.62
C ASN A 127 -13.47 14.27 -10.22
N LEU A 128 -13.60 14.72 -8.97
CA LEU A 128 -14.72 15.56 -8.54
C LEU A 128 -14.77 16.87 -9.33
N GLY A 129 -13.62 17.52 -9.51
CA GLY A 129 -13.50 18.72 -10.35
C GLY A 129 -14.06 18.49 -11.76
N VAL A 130 -13.70 17.36 -12.37
CA VAL A 130 -14.18 16.96 -13.71
C VAL A 130 -15.68 16.65 -13.72
N ILE A 131 -16.17 15.89 -12.74
CA ILE A 131 -17.59 15.51 -12.65
C ILE A 131 -18.48 16.76 -12.57
N TYR A 132 -18.14 17.69 -11.67
CA TYR A 132 -18.90 18.93 -11.51
C TYR A 132 -18.75 19.87 -12.72
N ALA A 133 -17.56 19.93 -13.34
CA ALA A 133 -17.36 20.72 -14.56
C ALA A 133 -18.20 20.22 -15.74
N ARG A 134 -18.45 18.92 -15.82
CA ARG A 134 -19.15 18.29 -16.96
C ARG A 134 -20.61 17.96 -16.67
N GLY A 135 -21.06 18.03 -15.43
CA GLY A 135 -22.41 17.58 -15.03
C GLY A 135 -22.61 16.08 -15.23
N LEU A 136 -21.62 15.26 -14.87
CA LEU A 136 -21.69 13.79 -15.02
C LEU A 136 -22.36 13.15 -13.80
N GLY A 137 -23.68 12.98 -13.86
CA GLY A 137 -24.48 12.52 -12.72
C GLY A 137 -25.29 13.66 -12.10
N PRO A 138 -24.68 14.67 -11.45
CA PRO A 138 -25.38 15.87 -11.02
C PRO A 138 -25.47 16.89 -12.17
N ALA A 139 -26.23 17.96 -11.96
CA ALA A 139 -26.12 19.15 -12.80
C ALA A 139 -24.71 19.76 -12.69
N GLN A 140 -24.28 20.47 -13.74
CA GLN A 140 -22.99 21.17 -13.74
C GLN A 140 -22.92 22.19 -12.59
N ASP A 141 -21.80 22.20 -11.88
CA ASP A 141 -21.52 23.16 -10.80
C ASP A 141 -20.06 23.63 -10.89
N LEU A 142 -19.86 24.82 -11.46
CA LEU A 142 -18.53 25.38 -11.64
C LEU A 142 -17.87 25.85 -10.33
N LEU A 143 -18.65 26.12 -9.27
CA LEU A 143 -18.11 26.52 -7.96
C LEU A 143 -17.51 25.30 -7.25
N GLU A 144 -18.24 24.19 -7.21
CA GLU A 144 -17.73 22.93 -6.68
C GLU A 144 -16.59 22.39 -7.55
N SER A 145 -16.67 22.52 -8.88
CA SER A 145 -15.57 22.16 -9.78
C SER A 145 -14.29 22.93 -9.45
N TYR A 146 -14.36 24.27 -9.36
CA TYR A 146 -13.23 25.11 -8.97
C TYR A 146 -12.68 24.68 -7.61
N LYS A 147 -13.56 24.44 -6.62
CA LYS A 147 -13.14 24.02 -5.29
C LYS A 147 -12.29 22.76 -5.34
N TRP A 148 -12.80 21.71 -5.99
CA TRP A 148 -12.12 20.41 -5.98
C TRP A 148 -10.80 20.42 -6.78
N PHE A 149 -10.75 21.12 -7.91
CA PHE A 149 -9.49 21.35 -8.62
C PHE A 149 -8.50 22.18 -7.77
N ALA A 150 -8.95 23.21 -7.07
CA ALA A 150 -8.08 24.01 -6.21
C ALA A 150 -7.53 23.21 -5.02
N VAL A 151 -8.34 22.33 -4.42
CA VAL A 151 -7.92 21.47 -3.31
C VAL A 151 -6.89 20.43 -3.79
N ALA A 152 -7.07 19.84 -4.97
CA ALA A 152 -6.06 18.96 -5.57
C ALA A 152 -4.78 19.72 -5.95
N ALA A 153 -4.91 20.91 -6.54
CA ALA A 153 -3.78 21.77 -6.92
C ALA A 153 -2.91 22.18 -5.71
N ALA A 154 -3.54 22.42 -4.56
CA ALA A 154 -2.83 22.74 -3.31
C ALA A 154 -1.90 21.62 -2.83
N GLN A 155 -2.07 20.38 -3.34
CA GLN A 155 -1.22 19.23 -3.08
C GLN A 155 -0.15 19.03 -4.17
N GLY A 156 0.04 20.02 -5.05
CA GLY A 156 1.06 19.99 -6.12
C GLY A 156 0.57 19.41 -7.45
N ASP A 157 -0.74 19.22 -7.64
CA ASP A 157 -1.29 18.75 -8.90
C ASP A 157 -1.34 19.87 -9.95
N ALA A 158 -0.41 19.83 -10.91
CA ALA A 158 -0.29 20.85 -11.95
C ALA A 158 -1.47 20.85 -12.92
N ASP A 159 -2.00 19.67 -13.25
CA ASP A 159 -3.16 19.54 -14.14
C ASP A 159 -4.42 20.11 -13.45
N ALA A 160 -4.61 19.81 -12.16
CA ALA A 160 -5.67 20.42 -11.37
C ALA A 160 -5.53 21.94 -11.30
N ALA A 161 -4.31 22.46 -11.18
CA ALA A 161 -4.08 23.91 -11.18
C ALA A 161 -4.52 24.55 -12.51
N GLY A 162 -4.14 23.94 -13.65
CA GLY A 162 -4.59 24.39 -14.96
C GLY A 162 -6.11 24.33 -15.11
N ARG A 163 -6.74 23.23 -14.71
CA ARG A 163 -8.20 23.06 -14.73
C ARG A 163 -8.94 24.06 -13.83
N ARG A 164 -8.41 24.33 -12.64
CA ARG A 164 -8.92 25.37 -11.74
C ARG A 164 -8.92 26.73 -12.45
N ASP A 165 -7.84 27.07 -13.13
CA ASP A 165 -7.68 28.37 -13.79
C ASP A 165 -8.58 28.48 -15.04
N GLU A 166 -8.76 27.38 -15.79
CA GLU A 166 -9.77 27.29 -16.86
C GLU A 166 -11.18 27.56 -16.32
N VAL A 167 -11.58 26.90 -15.24
CA VAL A 167 -12.90 27.10 -14.61
C VAL A 167 -13.01 28.53 -14.07
N ALA A 168 -11.95 29.09 -13.48
CA ALA A 168 -11.95 30.46 -12.98
C ALA A 168 -12.26 31.49 -14.07
N GLY A 169 -11.78 31.26 -15.31
CA GLY A 169 -12.08 32.10 -16.47
C GLY A 169 -13.54 32.04 -16.95
N MET A 170 -14.31 31.05 -16.48
CA MET A 170 -15.74 30.89 -16.80
C MET A 170 -16.66 31.53 -15.76
N LEU A 171 -16.13 31.95 -14.61
CA LEU A 171 -16.88 32.51 -13.49
C LEU A 171 -16.84 34.04 -13.51
N ASP A 172 -17.96 34.68 -13.13
CA ASP A 172 -17.93 36.11 -12.79
C ASP A 172 -17.22 36.35 -11.43
N ALA A 173 -17.02 37.62 -11.08
CA ALA A 173 -16.29 38.02 -9.88
C ALA A 173 -16.94 37.50 -8.58
N ASP A 174 -18.27 37.51 -8.50
CA ASP A 174 -19.02 37.08 -7.32
C ASP A 174 -18.99 35.55 -7.18
N GLN A 175 -19.13 34.84 -8.30
CA GLN A 175 -19.02 33.39 -8.37
C GLN A 175 -17.62 32.91 -7.99
N LEU A 176 -16.57 33.56 -8.51
CA LEU A 176 -15.19 33.22 -8.18
C LEU A 176 -14.88 33.49 -6.70
N ALA A 177 -15.42 34.57 -6.13
CA ALA A 177 -15.30 34.85 -4.69
C ALA A 177 -15.96 33.74 -3.84
N LYS A 178 -17.17 33.29 -4.23
CA LYS A 178 -17.86 32.17 -3.57
C LYS A 178 -17.07 30.87 -3.69
N ALA A 179 -16.57 30.54 -4.89
CA ALA A 179 -15.75 29.34 -5.11
C ALA A 179 -14.48 29.33 -4.24
N ARG A 180 -13.80 30.49 -4.14
CA ARG A 180 -12.64 30.65 -3.25
C ARG A 180 -13.02 30.49 -1.78
N ALA A 181 -14.17 30.99 -1.36
CA ALA A 181 -14.67 30.78 0.00
C ALA A 181 -14.92 29.30 0.32
N LEU A 182 -15.45 28.52 -0.65
CA LEU A 182 -15.62 27.07 -0.51
C LEU A 182 -14.26 26.36 -0.28
N VAL A 183 -13.21 26.77 -1.00
CA VAL A 183 -11.84 26.26 -0.79
C VAL A 183 -11.33 26.61 0.61
N GLN A 184 -11.51 27.87 1.04
CA GLN A 184 -11.08 28.32 2.38
C GLN A 184 -11.82 27.62 3.53
N ALA A 185 -13.05 27.18 3.31
CA ALA A 185 -13.83 26.41 4.27
C ALA A 185 -13.48 24.91 4.28
N TRP A 186 -12.93 24.38 3.20
CA TRP A 186 -12.67 22.95 3.07
C TRP A 186 -11.58 22.47 4.05
N ARG A 187 -11.82 21.33 4.69
CA ARG A 187 -10.87 20.67 5.59
C ARG A 187 -10.82 19.19 5.27
N VAL A 188 -9.61 18.65 5.23
CA VAL A 188 -9.40 17.20 5.16
C VAL A 188 -9.92 16.52 6.42
N LYS A 189 -10.61 15.39 6.27
CA LYS A 189 -11.03 14.55 7.39
C LYS A 189 -9.81 13.88 8.04
N PRO A 190 -9.86 13.58 9.35
CA PRO A 190 -8.81 12.81 10.00
C PRO A 190 -8.67 11.41 9.38
N PRO A 191 -7.46 10.81 9.38
CA PRO A 191 -7.26 9.47 8.84
C PRO A 191 -8.04 8.40 9.62
N LEU A 192 -8.39 7.30 8.93
CA LEU A 192 -9.06 6.12 9.51
C LEU A 192 -8.07 4.94 9.56
N PRO A 193 -7.21 4.84 10.59
CA PRO A 193 -6.16 3.83 10.63
C PRO A 193 -6.68 2.39 10.68
N GLU A 194 -7.87 2.16 11.26
CA GLU A 194 -8.46 0.83 11.42
C GLU A 194 -8.80 0.17 10.08
N ALA A 195 -9.24 0.97 9.09
CA ALA A 195 -9.62 0.48 7.78
C ALA A 195 -8.48 0.52 6.74
N ASN A 196 -7.43 1.30 7.02
CA ASN A 196 -6.38 1.63 6.06
C ASN A 196 -4.99 1.10 6.47
N GLY A 197 -4.86 0.59 7.69
CA GLY A 197 -3.63 0.03 8.22
C GLY A 197 -3.87 -1.27 8.98
N VAL A 198 -2.78 -1.98 9.24
CA VAL A 198 -2.76 -3.17 10.09
C VAL A 198 -1.59 -3.00 11.03
N LYS A 199 -1.83 -3.11 12.34
CA LYS A 199 -0.72 -3.22 13.28
C LYS A 199 -0.01 -4.53 13.01
N ALA A 200 1.30 -4.49 12.77
CA ALA A 200 2.08 -5.70 12.56
C ALA A 200 1.89 -6.65 13.76
N PRO A 201 1.54 -7.92 13.52
CA PRO A 201 1.41 -8.90 14.60
C PRO A 201 2.76 -9.14 15.28
N ASP A 202 2.73 -9.47 16.57
CA ASP A 202 3.93 -9.81 17.33
C ASP A 202 4.65 -11.02 16.69
N GLY A 203 5.98 -10.93 16.58
CA GLY A 203 6.81 -11.98 16.00
C GLY A 203 6.92 -11.91 14.47
N GLY A 204 7.28 -10.72 13.96
CA GLY A 204 7.61 -10.47 12.57
C GLY A 204 8.51 -11.54 11.93
N TRP A 205 8.37 -11.70 10.61
CA TRP A 205 9.02 -12.76 9.85
C TRP A 205 10.56 -12.62 9.83
N ASP A 206 11.02 -11.40 9.98
CA ASP A 206 12.34 -11.00 10.44
C ASP A 206 12.39 -11.12 11.97
N GLY A 207 13.20 -12.06 12.48
CA GLY A 207 13.41 -12.32 13.91
C GLY A 207 14.06 -11.17 14.70
N VAL A 208 13.79 -9.93 14.32
CA VAL A 208 14.19 -8.70 14.99
C VAL A 208 12.95 -7.82 15.09
N THR A 209 12.19 -8.02 16.16
CA THR A 209 11.25 -7.03 16.67
C THR A 209 12.00 -5.71 16.92
N ASP A 210 11.59 -4.63 16.25
CA ASP A 210 11.45 -3.24 16.73
C ASP A 210 12.35 -2.69 17.88
N ALA A 211 13.59 -3.15 18.02
CA ALA A 211 14.51 -2.70 19.07
C ALA A 211 15.86 -2.18 18.54
N ILE A 212 16.03 -2.10 17.22
CA ILE A 212 17.23 -1.50 16.62
C ILE A 212 16.77 -0.63 15.46
N GLY A 213 17.16 0.65 15.48
CA GLY A 213 16.78 1.60 14.44
C GLY A 213 17.26 1.12 13.06
N GLU A 214 16.69 1.65 11.99
CA GLU A 214 17.10 1.30 10.62
C GLU A 214 18.61 1.51 10.39
N ALA A 215 19.19 2.54 11.03
CA ALA A 215 20.62 2.77 11.09
C ALA A 215 21.40 1.60 11.74
N ASP A 216 20.90 1.04 12.84
CA ASP A 216 21.54 -0.08 13.53
C ASP A 216 21.40 -1.38 12.75
N ARG A 217 20.30 -1.56 12.01
CA ARG A 217 20.11 -2.69 11.09
C ARG A 217 21.11 -2.63 9.95
N MET A 218 21.28 -1.47 9.30
CA MET A 218 22.28 -1.28 8.25
C MET A 218 23.70 -1.50 8.77
N ALA A 219 24.01 -1.01 9.97
CA ALA A 219 25.30 -1.22 10.61
C ALA A 219 25.59 -2.72 10.86
N LEU A 220 24.59 -3.48 11.32
CA LEU A 220 24.71 -4.92 11.51
C LEU A 220 24.94 -5.65 10.19
N VAL A 221 24.15 -5.36 9.16
CA VAL A 221 24.31 -5.98 7.84
C VAL A 221 25.69 -5.68 7.26
N LYS A 222 26.14 -4.42 7.34
CA LYS A 222 27.45 -4.01 6.87
C LYS A 222 28.56 -4.75 7.61
N LYS A 223 28.45 -4.88 8.94
CA LYS A 223 29.39 -5.66 9.75
C LYS A 223 29.45 -7.13 9.30
N ILE A 224 28.30 -7.77 9.07
CA ILE A 224 28.23 -9.16 8.62
C ILE A 224 28.84 -9.32 7.23
N GLN A 225 28.55 -8.41 6.29
CA GLN A 225 29.16 -8.43 4.96
C GLN A 225 30.69 -8.31 5.04
N THR A 226 31.21 -7.41 5.87
CA THR A 226 32.67 -7.30 6.10
C THR A 226 33.24 -8.60 6.66
N LEU A 227 32.62 -9.18 7.70
CA LEU A 227 33.09 -10.43 8.29
C LEU A 227 33.03 -11.62 7.31
N LEU A 228 32.01 -11.68 6.45
CA LEU A 228 31.93 -12.70 5.40
C LEU A 228 33.08 -12.58 4.40
N VAL A 229 33.43 -11.36 3.99
CA VAL A 229 34.61 -11.09 3.15
C VAL A 229 35.89 -11.53 3.85
N GLU A 230 36.06 -11.21 5.14
CA GLU A 230 37.23 -11.64 5.93
C GLU A 230 37.34 -13.17 6.05
N LYS A 231 36.21 -13.89 6.03
CA LYS A 231 36.16 -15.35 6.00
C LYS A 231 36.23 -15.96 4.59
N GLY A 232 36.40 -15.14 3.54
CA GLY A 232 36.60 -15.59 2.16
C GLY A 232 35.32 -15.85 1.37
N TYR A 233 34.16 -15.40 1.84
CA TYR A 233 32.90 -15.47 1.10
C TYR A 233 32.64 -14.18 0.31
N ASP A 234 31.89 -14.27 -0.80
CA ASP A 234 31.43 -13.09 -1.57
C ASP A 234 29.98 -12.73 -1.22
N PRO A 235 29.74 -11.79 -0.29
CA PRO A 235 28.40 -11.29 -0.01
C PRO A 235 27.94 -10.21 -1.01
N GLY A 236 28.75 -9.85 -2.01
CA GLY A 236 28.55 -8.64 -2.81
C GLY A 236 29.01 -7.36 -2.08
N PRO A 237 28.49 -6.18 -2.46
CA PRO A 237 28.88 -4.92 -1.85
C PRO A 237 28.62 -4.88 -0.34
N THR A 238 29.56 -4.32 0.44
CA THR A 238 29.42 -4.11 1.90
C THR A 238 28.70 -2.78 2.19
N ASP A 239 27.51 -2.61 1.65
CA ASP A 239 26.73 -1.36 1.67
C ASP A 239 25.69 -1.31 2.81
N GLY A 240 25.54 -2.39 3.57
CA GLY A 240 24.52 -2.50 4.62
C GLY A 240 23.14 -2.93 4.10
N ILE A 241 23.03 -3.30 2.83
CA ILE A 241 21.80 -3.78 2.20
C ILE A 241 21.93 -5.28 1.94
N ALA A 242 21.11 -6.09 2.62
CA ALA A 242 21.18 -7.55 2.51
C ALA A 242 20.52 -8.04 1.21
N GLY A 243 21.32 -8.17 0.16
CA GLY A 243 20.92 -8.74 -1.13
C GLY A 243 20.98 -10.27 -1.18
N PRO A 244 20.62 -10.87 -2.33
CA PRO A 244 20.70 -12.33 -2.54
C PRO A 244 22.10 -12.91 -2.27
N LYS A 245 23.16 -12.24 -2.74
CA LYS A 245 24.55 -12.66 -2.51
C LYS A 245 24.93 -12.68 -1.02
N THR A 246 24.53 -11.67 -0.25
CA THR A 246 24.76 -11.63 1.21
C THR A 246 24.15 -12.86 1.89
N ARG A 247 22.92 -13.24 1.52
CA ARG A 247 22.25 -14.42 2.08
C ARG A 247 22.93 -15.71 1.63
N GLU A 248 23.33 -15.82 0.36
CA GLU A 248 24.03 -16.99 -0.15
C GLU A 248 25.38 -17.23 0.54
N ALA A 249 26.16 -16.16 0.74
CA ALA A 249 27.41 -16.19 1.51
C ALA A 249 27.17 -16.62 2.96
N ALA A 250 26.13 -16.08 3.62
CA ALA A 250 25.75 -16.49 4.97
C ALA A 250 25.38 -17.98 5.04
N ARG A 251 24.60 -18.49 4.08
CA ARG A 251 24.27 -19.92 3.98
C ARG A 251 25.51 -20.78 3.81
N ALA A 252 26.44 -20.36 2.95
CA ALA A 252 27.69 -21.07 2.71
C ALA A 252 28.56 -21.14 3.98
N PHE A 253 28.63 -20.05 4.74
CA PHE A 253 29.30 -20.05 6.04
C PHE A 253 28.60 -20.96 7.06
N GLN A 254 27.29 -20.85 7.21
CA GLN A 254 26.51 -21.69 8.13
C GLN A 254 26.69 -23.18 7.84
N ARG A 255 26.68 -23.59 6.57
CA ARG A 255 26.98 -24.97 6.17
C ARG A 255 28.40 -25.40 6.56
N ALA A 256 29.39 -24.52 6.39
CA ALA A 256 30.77 -24.83 6.69
C ALA A 256 31.01 -25.11 8.18
N ILE A 257 30.24 -24.47 9.06
CA ILE A 257 30.32 -24.66 10.52
C ILE A 257 29.29 -25.68 11.06
N GLY A 258 28.57 -26.39 10.19
CA GLY A 258 27.54 -27.36 10.58
C GLY A 258 26.29 -26.76 11.23
N ALA A 259 26.03 -25.47 11.04
CA ALA A 259 24.82 -24.79 11.51
C ALA A 259 23.65 -24.93 10.52
N ALA A 260 22.44 -24.58 10.97
CA ALA A 260 21.26 -24.56 10.10
C ALA A 260 21.43 -23.58 8.93
N ASP A 261 21.19 -24.06 7.72
CA ASP A 261 21.26 -23.28 6.47
C ASP A 261 20.04 -22.35 6.34
N THR A 262 20.04 -21.26 7.11
CA THR A 262 18.93 -20.30 7.14
C THR A 262 19.15 -19.11 6.22
N GLY A 263 20.40 -18.71 6.00
CA GLY A 263 20.77 -17.48 5.29
C GLY A 263 20.31 -16.22 6.01
N GLU A 264 19.96 -16.33 7.30
CA GLU A 264 19.49 -15.22 8.12
C GLU A 264 20.67 -14.28 8.46
N ILE A 265 20.44 -12.98 8.31
CA ILE A 265 21.42 -11.93 8.60
C ILE A 265 21.07 -11.32 9.95
N ASP A 266 21.65 -11.85 11.02
CA ASP A 266 21.33 -11.49 12.40
C ASP A 266 22.57 -11.39 13.32
N ARG A 267 22.35 -11.03 14.58
CA ARG A 267 23.45 -10.94 15.57
C ARG A 267 24.11 -12.28 15.86
N ARG A 268 23.40 -13.40 15.73
CA ARG A 268 23.96 -14.74 15.97
C ARG A 268 24.96 -15.09 14.88
N LEU A 269 24.63 -14.81 13.61
CA LEU A 269 25.56 -14.93 12.50
C LEU A 269 26.77 -14.02 12.69
N ALA A 270 26.57 -12.76 13.11
CA ALA A 270 27.67 -11.85 13.39
C ALA A 270 28.61 -12.35 14.49
N THR A 271 28.08 -12.94 15.55
CA THR A 271 28.87 -13.58 16.62
C THR A 271 29.61 -14.81 16.09
N ALA A 272 28.94 -15.71 15.38
CA ALA A 272 29.55 -16.91 14.82
C ALA A 272 30.69 -16.60 13.84
N LEU A 273 30.52 -15.57 13.00
CA LEU A 273 31.56 -15.08 12.10
C LEU A 273 32.75 -14.47 12.85
N ALA A 274 32.51 -13.79 13.98
CA ALA A 274 33.55 -13.16 14.79
C ALA A 274 34.36 -14.19 15.61
N ASP A 275 33.70 -15.21 16.16
CA ASP A 275 34.33 -16.19 17.06
C ASP A 275 35.17 -17.24 16.32
N GLY A 276 34.93 -17.43 15.01
CA GLY A 276 35.87 -18.11 14.12
C GLY A 276 36.03 -19.63 14.30
N SER A 277 35.11 -20.32 14.99
CA SER A 277 35.12 -21.78 15.02
C SER A 277 34.58 -22.36 13.70
N ALA A 278 35.49 -22.95 12.91
CA ALA A 278 35.16 -24.07 12.04
C ALA A 278 34.93 -25.34 12.88
#